data_AF-A0A4Q8B8U1-F1
#
_entry.id   AF-A0A4Q8B8U1-F1
#
_cell.length_a   1.000
_cell.length_b   1.000
_cell.length_c   1.000
_cell.angle_alpha   90.00
_cell.angle_beta   90.00
_cell.angle_gamma   90.00
#
_symmetry.space_group_name_H-M   'P 1'
#
loop_
_entity.id
_entity.type
_entity.pdbx_description
1 polymer ?
#
loop_
_entity_poly.entity_id
_entity_poly.type
_entity_poly.pdbx_seq_one_letter_code
_entity_poly.pdbx_strand_id
1 'polypeptide(L)'
;MHGRIWLAGVAVVLTAGCAAEAERVAVPAAEPVPVEVAAASSGGACRLLDYAAIAKHTGGRFDVAAASDRGDTHTCVVRAEQAVLPELTLTVTETSIDKSSFTLDVLPDGAKKVTKLGQVAYRRTLPKTAKAGPAAEVGWLATDGRLATLSWTCPRGADEAAAEVVAGKLVTLAKTVDTRRM
;
A
#
# COMPACT_ATOMS: atom_id res chain seq x y z
N MET A 1 55.10 42.80 -56.72
CA MET A 1 55.85 41.83 -57.54
C MET A 1 55.56 40.44 -57.00
N HIS A 2 55.04 39.55 -57.85
CA HIS A 2 54.72 38.17 -57.55
C HIS A 2 55.97 37.35 -57.23
N GLY A 3 55.89 36.42 -56.27
CA GLY A 3 56.95 35.45 -56.00
C GLY A 3 56.46 34.30 -55.15
N ARG A 4 55.97 33.24 -55.80
CA ARG A 4 55.49 31.98 -55.22
C ARG A 4 56.69 31.19 -54.69
N ILE A 5 56.61 30.68 -53.46
CA ILE A 5 57.54 29.66 -52.95
C ILE A 5 56.72 28.48 -52.44
N TRP A 6 56.83 27.37 -53.15
CA TRP A 6 56.36 26.04 -52.81
C TRP A 6 57.35 25.38 -51.86
N LEU A 7 56.90 24.76 -50.77
CA LEU A 7 57.69 23.82 -49.97
C LEU A 7 56.86 22.61 -49.54
N ALA A 8 57.16 21.50 -50.21
CA ALA A 8 57.21 20.10 -49.78
C ALA A 8 56.41 19.66 -48.54
N GLY A 9 55.46 18.75 -48.78
CA GLY A 9 54.77 17.98 -47.74
C GLY A 9 55.67 16.93 -47.11
N VAL A 10 55.64 16.87 -45.77
CA VAL A 10 56.22 15.79 -44.97
C VAL A 10 55.10 14.80 -44.67
N ALA A 11 55.20 13.59 -45.22
CA ALA A 11 54.32 12.49 -44.89
C ALA A 11 54.75 11.87 -43.55
N VAL A 12 53.96 12.07 -42.50
CA VAL A 12 54.10 11.37 -41.22
C VAL A 12 53.43 10.00 -41.37
N VAL A 13 54.22 8.93 -41.32
CA VAL A 13 53.71 7.56 -41.25
C VAL A 13 53.26 7.31 -39.81
N LEU A 14 51.95 7.29 -39.59
CA LEU A 14 51.35 6.85 -38.33
C LEU A 14 51.37 5.31 -38.29
N THR A 15 52.13 4.74 -37.38
CA THR A 15 52.13 3.30 -37.10
C THR A 15 50.81 2.93 -36.42
N ALA A 16 49.93 2.25 -37.16
CA ALA A 16 48.73 1.65 -36.59
C ALA A 16 49.13 0.44 -35.72
N GLY A 17 49.25 0.66 -34.41
CA GLY A 17 49.31 -0.42 -33.43
C GLY A 17 47.95 -1.09 -33.35
N CYS A 18 47.80 -2.26 -33.98
CA CYS A 18 46.65 -3.15 -33.78
C CYS A 18 46.74 -3.76 -32.37
N ALA A 19 46.16 -3.09 -31.38
CA ALA A 19 45.68 -3.80 -30.20
C ALA A 19 44.36 -4.47 -30.60
N ALA A 20 44.35 -5.79 -30.72
CA ALA A 20 43.11 -6.53 -30.86
C ALA A 20 42.30 -6.31 -29.59
N GLU A 21 41.23 -5.51 -29.69
CA GLU A 21 40.25 -5.33 -28.62
C GLU A 21 39.67 -6.71 -28.31
N ALA A 22 39.91 -7.20 -27.09
CA ALA A 22 39.37 -8.48 -26.66
C ALA A 22 37.84 -8.44 -26.82
N GLU A 23 37.29 -9.41 -27.56
CA GLU A 23 35.86 -9.48 -27.82
C GLU A 23 35.11 -9.49 -26.47
N ARG A 24 34.27 -8.48 -26.26
CA ARG A 24 33.50 -8.33 -25.02
C ARG A 24 32.52 -9.49 -24.94
N VAL A 25 32.84 -10.50 -24.13
CA VAL A 25 31.93 -11.60 -23.82
C VAL A 25 30.71 -11.01 -23.13
N ALA A 26 29.56 -11.06 -23.80
CA ALA A 26 28.30 -10.62 -23.23
C ALA A 26 27.92 -11.56 -22.08
N VAL A 27 28.02 -11.05 -20.85
CA VAL A 27 27.49 -11.76 -19.67
C VAL A 27 25.97 -11.62 -19.70
N PRO A 28 25.20 -12.72 -19.64
CA PRO A 28 23.75 -12.65 -19.55
C PRO A 28 23.35 -11.81 -18.33
N ALA A 29 22.44 -10.85 -18.51
CA ALA A 29 21.89 -10.11 -17.38
C ALA A 29 21.18 -11.10 -16.46
N ALA A 30 21.60 -11.17 -15.19
CA ALA A 30 20.89 -11.95 -14.20
C ALA A 30 19.48 -11.37 -14.02
N GLU A 31 18.48 -12.25 -13.95
CA GLU A 31 17.11 -11.81 -13.69
C GLU A 31 17.05 -11.13 -12.30
N PRO A 32 16.37 -9.98 -12.18
CA PRO A 32 16.22 -9.31 -10.89
C PRO A 32 15.52 -10.22 -9.89
N VAL A 33 16.10 -10.39 -8.70
CA VAL A 33 15.43 -11.10 -7.61
C VAL A 33 14.41 -10.15 -6.97
N PRO A 34 13.12 -10.51 -6.91
CA PRO A 34 12.12 -9.69 -6.24
C PRO A 34 12.43 -9.62 -4.75
N VAL A 35 12.45 -8.40 -4.21
CA VAL A 35 12.60 -8.14 -2.77
C VAL A 35 11.23 -7.78 -2.22
N GLU A 36 10.76 -8.57 -1.26
CA GLU A 36 9.53 -8.27 -0.54
C GLU A 36 9.73 -7.03 0.35
N VAL A 37 8.97 -5.97 0.09
CA VAL A 37 8.99 -4.75 0.88
C VAL A 37 7.85 -4.79 1.88
N ALA A 38 8.16 -4.66 3.17
CA ALA A 38 7.13 -4.65 4.21
C ALA A 38 6.19 -3.43 4.07
N ALA A 39 4.90 -3.62 4.35
CA ALA A 39 3.93 -2.51 4.36
C ALA A 39 4.39 -1.34 5.25
N ALA A 40 4.97 -1.66 6.42
CA ALA A 40 5.45 -0.67 7.38
C ALA A 40 6.49 0.31 6.82
N SER A 41 7.24 -0.10 5.79
CA SER A 41 8.23 0.75 5.12
C SER A 41 7.61 1.96 4.41
N SER A 42 6.32 1.91 4.09
CA SER A 42 5.60 3.05 3.49
C SER A 42 5.27 4.18 4.48
N GLY A 43 5.40 3.94 5.80
CA GLY A 43 5.09 4.94 6.83
C GLY A 43 3.60 5.09 7.16
N GLY A 44 3.22 6.22 7.76
CA GLY A 44 1.85 6.51 8.20
C GLY A 44 1.19 5.36 8.98
N ALA A 45 -0.08 5.07 8.68
CA ALA A 45 -0.78 3.94 9.29
C ALA A 45 -0.28 2.57 8.79
N CYS A 46 0.56 2.51 7.75
CA CYS A 46 1.07 1.22 7.25
C CYS A 46 2.03 0.57 8.24
N ARG A 47 2.60 1.33 9.18
CA ARG A 47 3.37 0.81 10.32
C ARG A 47 2.56 -0.15 11.20
N LEU A 48 1.24 -0.07 11.14
CA LEU A 48 0.32 -0.89 11.92
C LEU A 48 -0.15 -2.15 11.17
N LEU A 49 0.22 -2.28 9.90
CA LEU A 49 -0.18 -3.40 9.05
C LEU A 49 1.02 -4.27 8.70
N ASP A 50 0.76 -5.58 8.69
CA ASP A 50 1.69 -6.62 8.28
C ASP A 50 0.99 -7.52 7.27
N TYR A 51 1.61 -7.76 6.12
CA TYR A 51 0.99 -8.53 5.05
C TYR A 51 0.70 -9.97 5.47
N ALA A 52 1.57 -10.60 6.27
CA ALA A 52 1.36 -11.96 6.75
C ALA A 52 0.19 -12.02 7.74
N ALA A 53 0.05 -11.04 8.63
CA ALA A 53 -1.10 -10.91 9.52
C ALA A 53 -2.40 -10.70 8.72
N ILE A 54 -2.39 -9.83 7.71
CA ILE A 54 -3.55 -9.61 6.85
C ILE A 54 -3.94 -10.92 6.15
N ALA A 55 -2.97 -11.62 5.55
CA ALA A 55 -3.21 -12.89 4.88
C ALA A 55 -3.78 -13.95 5.83
N LYS A 56 -3.20 -14.07 7.03
CA LYS A 56 -3.67 -14.99 8.07
C LYS A 56 -5.12 -14.72 8.49
N HIS A 57 -5.52 -13.46 8.62
CA HIS A 57 -6.83 -13.09 9.17
C HIS A 57 -7.92 -12.94 8.09
N THR A 58 -7.55 -12.60 6.86
CA THR A 58 -8.50 -12.30 5.79
C THR A 58 -8.46 -13.30 4.63
N GLY A 59 -7.31 -13.95 4.42
CA GLY A 59 -7.01 -14.72 3.20
C GLY A 59 -6.55 -13.86 2.02
N GLY A 60 -6.52 -12.53 2.17
CA GLY A 60 -6.00 -11.60 1.17
C GLY A 60 -4.49 -11.68 1.01
N ARG A 61 -3.99 -11.49 -0.21
CA ARG A 61 -2.56 -11.32 -0.46
C ARG A 61 -2.32 -9.93 -1.03
N PHE A 62 -1.39 -9.22 -0.41
CA PHE A 62 -1.01 -7.85 -0.75
C PHE A 62 0.51 -7.75 -0.65
N ASP A 63 1.08 -6.92 -1.50
CA ASP A 63 2.52 -6.72 -1.67
C ASP A 63 2.86 -5.25 -1.95
N VAL A 64 1.86 -4.42 -2.27
CA VAL A 64 2.00 -2.96 -2.43
C VAL A 64 1.29 -2.23 -1.30
N ALA A 65 1.99 -1.28 -0.68
CA ALA A 65 1.47 -0.39 0.36
C ALA A 65 1.79 1.06 0.03
N ALA A 66 0.81 1.93 0.23
CA ALA A 66 0.99 3.38 0.14
C ALA A 66 0.42 4.04 1.39
N ALA A 67 1.16 4.99 1.94
CA ALA A 67 0.71 5.79 3.07
C ALA A 67 0.46 7.23 2.65
N SER A 68 -0.46 7.88 3.35
CA SER A 68 -0.66 9.32 3.25
C SER A 68 -1.09 9.89 4.59
N ASP A 69 -0.57 11.05 4.93
CA ASP A 69 -0.91 11.77 6.16
C ASP A 69 -1.59 13.09 5.81
N ARG A 70 -2.67 13.42 6.51
CA ARG A 70 -3.38 14.69 6.37
C ARG A 70 -3.90 15.17 7.72
N GLY A 71 -3.28 16.23 8.25
CA GLY A 71 -3.54 16.67 9.62
C GLY A 71 -3.29 15.52 10.59
N ASP A 72 -4.25 15.27 11.46
CA ASP A 72 -4.17 14.21 12.48
C ASP A 72 -4.60 12.84 11.96
N THR A 73 -4.82 12.70 10.65
CA THR A 73 -5.25 11.45 10.02
C THR A 73 -4.13 10.81 9.22
N HIS A 74 -3.80 9.58 9.61
CA HIS A 74 -2.82 8.72 8.98
C HIS A 74 -3.53 7.61 8.22
N THR A 75 -3.17 7.40 6.96
CA THR A 75 -3.81 6.42 6.08
C THR A 75 -2.78 5.42 5.57
N CYS A 76 -3.22 4.17 5.44
CA CYS A 76 -2.54 3.13 4.69
C CYS A 76 -3.51 2.50 3.72
N VAL A 77 -3.05 2.25 2.51
CA VAL A 77 -3.75 1.47 1.50
C VAL A 77 -2.84 0.32 1.10
N VAL A 78 -3.35 -0.91 1.09
CA VAL A 78 -2.64 -2.08 0.60
C VAL A 78 -3.42 -2.80 -0.50
N ARG A 79 -2.69 -3.25 -1.52
CA ARG A 79 -3.22 -3.92 -2.71
C ARG A 79 -2.21 -4.95 -3.23
N ALA A 80 -2.66 -5.79 -4.17
CA ALA A 80 -1.75 -6.62 -4.95
C ALA A 80 -1.18 -5.78 -6.11
N GLU A 81 0.07 -6.00 -6.48
CA GLU A 81 0.80 -5.22 -7.48
C GLU A 81 0.04 -5.17 -8.82
N GLN A 82 -0.49 -6.33 -9.24
CA GLN A 82 -1.15 -6.49 -10.53
C GLN A 82 -2.67 -6.28 -10.46
N ALA A 83 -3.23 -5.86 -9.32
CA ALA A 83 -4.68 -5.70 -9.16
C ALA A 83 -5.08 -4.50 -8.30
N VAL A 84 -6.00 -3.69 -8.82
CA VAL A 84 -6.57 -2.55 -8.08
C VAL A 84 -7.51 -3.00 -6.95
N LEU A 85 -8.14 -4.17 -7.10
CA LEU A 85 -9.03 -4.76 -6.09
C LEU A 85 -8.71 -6.26 -5.92
N PRO A 86 -8.85 -6.84 -4.71
CA PRO A 86 -9.33 -6.17 -3.49
C PRO A 86 -8.34 -5.13 -2.97
N GLU A 87 -8.87 -4.16 -2.22
CA GLU A 87 -8.08 -3.14 -1.52
C GLU A 87 -8.43 -3.21 -0.03
N LEU A 88 -7.42 -3.10 0.82
CA LEU A 88 -7.60 -2.86 2.25
C LEU A 88 -7.04 -1.48 2.61
N THR A 89 -7.86 -0.67 3.27
CA THR A 89 -7.52 0.68 3.71
C THR A 89 -7.67 0.77 5.22
N LEU A 90 -6.63 1.26 5.90
CA LEU A 90 -6.64 1.61 7.31
C LEU A 90 -6.49 3.12 7.45
N THR A 91 -7.43 3.77 8.12
CA THR A 91 -7.28 5.15 8.59
C THR A 91 -7.21 5.17 10.10
N VAL A 92 -6.35 6.03 10.64
CA VAL A 92 -6.23 6.29 12.08
C VAL A 92 -6.14 7.79 12.28
N THR A 93 -7.05 8.33 13.07
CA THR A 93 -7.20 9.76 13.32
C THR A 93 -7.09 10.04 14.81
N GLU A 94 -6.25 10.97 15.23
CA GLU A 94 -6.26 11.45 16.62
C GLU A 94 -7.58 12.17 16.90
N THR A 95 -8.15 11.95 18.09
CA THR A 95 -9.46 12.48 18.41
C THR A 95 -9.67 12.64 19.91
N SER A 96 -10.52 13.60 20.27
CA SER A 96 -11.00 13.83 21.63
C SER A 96 -12.44 13.34 21.85
N ILE A 97 -13.06 12.69 20.86
CA ILE A 97 -14.44 12.20 21.00
C ILE A 97 -14.52 11.13 22.08
N ASP A 98 -15.61 11.17 22.86
CA ASP A 98 -15.94 10.13 23.81
C ASP A 98 -16.84 9.05 23.19
N LYS A 99 -17.19 8.03 23.98
CA LYS A 99 -18.07 6.94 23.56
C LYS A 99 -19.48 7.41 23.15
N SER A 100 -19.99 8.47 23.78
CA SER A 100 -21.31 9.02 23.50
C SER A 100 -21.30 9.71 22.14
N SER A 101 -20.36 10.62 21.92
CA SER A 101 -20.15 11.29 20.62
C SER A 101 -19.84 10.29 19.51
N PHE A 102 -19.04 9.24 19.77
CA PHE A 102 -18.86 8.18 18.77
C PHE A 102 -20.19 7.53 18.36
N THR A 103 -21.07 7.26 19.33
CA THR A 103 -22.36 6.61 19.07
C THR A 103 -23.33 7.52 18.32
N LEU A 104 -23.27 8.83 18.55
CA LEU A 104 -24.16 9.81 17.94
C LEU A 104 -23.67 10.29 16.57
N ASP A 105 -22.36 10.49 16.42
CA ASP A 105 -21.80 11.25 15.29
C ASP A 105 -20.97 10.38 14.33
N VAL A 106 -20.49 9.20 14.78
CA VAL A 106 -19.56 8.35 14.00
C VAL A 106 -20.17 7.00 13.65
N LEU A 107 -20.96 6.41 14.52
CA LEU A 107 -21.59 5.11 14.31
C LEU A 107 -22.59 5.18 13.14
N PRO A 108 -22.36 4.47 12.03
CA PRO A 108 -23.27 4.52 10.91
C PRO A 108 -24.58 3.81 11.19
N ASP A 109 -25.67 4.30 10.61
CA ASP A 109 -26.97 3.64 10.67
C ASP A 109 -26.89 2.20 10.14
N GLY A 110 -27.53 1.28 10.84
CA GLY A 110 -27.56 -0.15 10.49
C GLY A 110 -26.24 -0.89 10.74
N ALA A 111 -25.21 -0.24 11.26
CA ALA A 111 -23.97 -0.91 11.62
C ALA A 111 -24.18 -1.87 12.81
N LYS A 112 -23.51 -3.03 12.76
CA LYS A 112 -23.57 -4.06 13.80
C LYS A 112 -22.49 -3.77 14.84
N LYS A 113 -22.85 -3.82 16.12
CA LYS A 113 -21.88 -3.64 17.23
C LYS A 113 -20.80 -4.72 17.20
N VAL A 114 -19.54 -4.30 17.43
CA VAL A 114 -18.40 -5.20 17.62
C VAL A 114 -17.95 -5.13 19.06
N THR A 115 -17.84 -6.29 19.70
CA THR A 115 -17.36 -6.40 21.09
C THR A 115 -15.87 -6.69 21.16
N LYS A 116 -15.22 -6.30 22.25
CA LYS A 116 -13.79 -6.55 22.52
C LYS A 116 -12.87 -5.92 21.47
N LEU A 117 -13.19 -4.69 21.06
CA LEU A 117 -12.37 -3.88 20.16
C LEU A 117 -12.49 -2.42 20.62
N GLY A 118 -11.38 -1.85 21.08
CA GLY A 118 -11.35 -0.50 21.62
C GLY A 118 -12.37 -0.24 22.75
N GLN A 119 -12.79 1.02 22.85
CA GLN A 119 -13.81 1.53 23.75
C GLN A 119 -15.22 1.21 23.25
N VAL A 120 -15.44 1.38 21.96
CA VAL A 120 -16.68 1.10 21.22
C VAL A 120 -16.31 0.86 19.76
N ALA A 121 -17.01 -0.06 19.10
CA ALA A 121 -16.71 -0.46 17.74
C ALA A 121 -17.95 -0.94 16.99
N TYR A 122 -17.89 -0.86 15.67
CA TYR A 122 -18.92 -1.33 14.76
C TYR A 122 -18.31 -2.08 13.57
N ARG A 123 -19.17 -2.81 12.87
CA ARG A 123 -18.93 -3.29 11.51
C ARG A 123 -20.14 -3.01 10.63
N ARG A 124 -19.91 -2.76 9.35
CA ARG A 124 -20.96 -2.67 8.35
C ARG A 124 -20.49 -3.19 7.00
N THR A 125 -21.43 -3.33 6.09
CA THR A 125 -21.14 -3.51 4.66
C THR A 125 -21.68 -2.32 3.89
N LEU A 126 -21.04 -2.00 2.77
CA LEU A 126 -21.48 -0.99 1.83
C LEU A 126 -21.85 -1.65 0.50
N PRO A 127 -22.88 -1.16 -0.19
CA PRO A 127 -23.30 -1.73 -1.47
C PRO A 127 -22.20 -1.56 -2.53
N LYS A 128 -22.25 -2.43 -3.54
CA LYS A 128 -21.36 -2.32 -4.70
C LYS A 128 -21.62 -1.03 -5.48
N THR A 129 -20.61 -0.59 -6.23
CA THR A 129 -20.71 0.54 -7.16
C THR A 129 -20.55 0.07 -8.61
N ALA A 130 -20.64 0.98 -9.58
CA ALA A 130 -20.33 0.65 -10.97
C ALA A 130 -18.87 0.19 -11.17
N LYS A 131 -17.95 0.64 -10.30
CA LYS A 131 -16.50 0.47 -10.43
C LYS A 131 -15.91 -0.58 -9.48
N ALA A 132 -16.61 -0.93 -8.40
CA ALA A 132 -16.10 -1.83 -7.35
C ALA A 132 -17.19 -2.78 -6.83
N GLY A 133 -16.77 -3.91 -6.28
CA GLY A 133 -17.66 -4.79 -5.52
C GLY A 133 -18.15 -4.13 -4.22
N PRO A 134 -18.98 -4.83 -3.44
CA PRO A 134 -19.39 -4.34 -2.12
C PRO A 134 -18.18 -4.25 -1.19
N ALA A 135 -18.29 -3.38 -0.18
CA ALA A 135 -17.22 -3.18 0.79
C ALA A 135 -17.63 -3.64 2.18
N ALA A 136 -16.65 -3.96 3.00
CA ALA A 136 -16.80 -4.26 4.42
C ALA A 136 -15.99 -3.24 5.21
N GLU A 137 -16.53 -2.75 6.31
CA GLU A 137 -15.89 -1.72 7.13
C GLU A 137 -16.01 -2.08 8.61
N VAL A 138 -14.94 -1.82 9.36
CA VAL A 138 -14.89 -1.93 10.82
C VAL A 138 -14.30 -0.64 11.36
N GLY A 139 -15.08 0.11 12.14
CA GLY A 139 -14.65 1.34 12.80
C GLY A 139 -14.63 1.17 14.31
N TRP A 140 -13.64 1.74 14.99
CA TRP A 140 -13.55 1.71 16.45
C TRP A 140 -12.90 2.96 17.04
N LEU A 141 -13.39 3.36 18.21
CA LEU A 141 -12.70 4.31 19.08
C LEU A 141 -11.72 3.51 19.95
N ALA A 142 -10.43 3.72 19.76
CA ALA A 142 -9.39 3.10 20.54
C ALA A 142 -9.28 3.72 21.95
N THR A 143 -8.58 3.03 22.86
CA THR A 143 -8.43 3.47 24.26
C THR A 143 -7.41 4.59 24.43
N ASP A 144 -6.65 4.91 23.40
CA ASP A 144 -5.54 5.87 23.36
C ASP A 144 -5.90 7.18 22.63
N GLY A 145 -7.19 7.52 22.53
CA GLY A 145 -7.63 8.77 21.90
C GLY A 145 -7.53 8.76 20.37
N ARG A 146 -7.68 7.58 19.75
CA ARG A 146 -7.64 7.44 18.28
C ARG A 146 -8.93 6.82 17.75
N LEU A 147 -9.44 7.38 16.66
CA LEU A 147 -10.50 6.78 15.85
C LEU A 147 -9.84 6.03 14.70
N ALA A 148 -10.14 4.74 14.57
CA ALA A 148 -9.60 3.93 13.48
C ALA A 148 -10.71 3.28 12.67
N THR A 149 -10.50 3.21 11.35
CA THR A 149 -11.40 2.55 10.41
C THR A 149 -10.60 1.65 9.49
N LEU A 150 -11.01 0.39 9.41
CA LEU A 150 -10.47 -0.62 8.51
C LEU A 150 -11.54 -0.97 7.48
N SER A 151 -11.27 -0.69 6.21
CA SER A 151 -12.19 -0.92 5.10
C SER A 151 -11.59 -1.85 4.06
N TRP A 152 -12.38 -2.82 3.60
CA TRP A 152 -12.04 -3.73 2.52
C TRP A 152 -13.01 -3.55 1.38
N THR A 153 -12.51 -3.26 0.19
CA THR A 153 -13.31 -3.20 -1.03
C THR A 153 -13.15 -4.50 -1.81
N CYS A 154 -14.26 -5.23 -2.02
CA CYS A 154 -14.22 -6.50 -2.74
C CYS A 154 -14.00 -6.30 -4.25
N PRO A 155 -13.46 -7.32 -4.95
CA PRO A 155 -13.37 -7.29 -6.40
C PRO A 155 -14.72 -7.07 -7.07
N ARG A 156 -14.69 -6.55 -8.30
CA ARG A 156 -15.90 -6.44 -9.13
C ARG A 156 -16.51 -7.83 -9.32
N GLY A 157 -17.84 -7.91 -9.27
CA GLY A 157 -18.59 -9.16 -9.40
C GLY A 157 -18.81 -9.92 -8.09
N ALA A 158 -18.14 -9.54 -6.99
CA ALA A 158 -18.47 -10.06 -5.66
C ALA A 158 -19.91 -9.66 -5.25
N ASP A 159 -20.56 -10.55 -4.50
CA ASP A 159 -21.89 -10.32 -3.94
C ASP A 159 -21.82 -9.77 -2.50
N GLU A 160 -22.98 -9.39 -1.96
CA GLU A 160 -23.08 -8.83 -0.61
C GLU A 160 -22.71 -9.85 0.48
N ALA A 161 -22.95 -11.14 0.23
CA ALA A 161 -22.58 -12.20 1.17
C ALA A 161 -21.06 -12.29 1.34
N ALA A 162 -20.29 -12.10 0.26
CA ALA A 162 -18.84 -12.02 0.33
C ALA A 162 -18.37 -10.86 1.22
N ALA A 163 -19.02 -9.68 1.13
CA ALA A 163 -18.69 -8.55 2.00
C ALA A 163 -19.00 -8.84 3.48
N GLU A 164 -20.11 -9.52 3.80
CA GLU A 164 -20.42 -9.92 5.18
C GLU A 164 -19.39 -10.91 5.76
N VAL A 165 -18.94 -11.88 4.95
CA VAL A 165 -17.85 -12.80 5.35
C VAL A 165 -16.56 -12.02 5.62
N VAL A 166 -16.21 -11.09 4.73
CA VAL A 166 -15.03 -10.23 4.91
C VAL A 166 -15.17 -9.33 6.14
N ALA A 167 -16.35 -8.79 6.43
CA ALA A 167 -16.57 -7.97 7.62
C ALA A 167 -16.25 -8.73 8.91
N GLY A 168 -16.60 -10.02 9.00
CA GLY A 168 -16.19 -10.89 10.11
C GLY A 168 -14.67 -11.07 10.23
N LYS A 169 -14.00 -11.24 9.08
CA LYS A 169 -12.53 -11.35 9.01
C LYS A 169 -11.83 -10.05 9.40
N LEU A 170 -12.35 -8.90 8.95
CA LEU A 170 -11.84 -7.59 9.33
C LEU A 170 -11.95 -7.33 10.83
N VAL A 171 -13.01 -7.78 11.49
CA VAL A 171 -13.08 -7.69 12.96
C VAL A 171 -11.93 -8.44 13.64
N THR A 172 -11.52 -9.56 13.07
CA THR A 172 -10.40 -10.35 13.60
C THR A 172 -9.06 -9.64 13.35
N LEU A 173 -8.86 -9.08 12.17
CA LEU A 173 -7.66 -8.28 11.85
C LEU A 173 -7.60 -6.99 12.68
N ALA A 174 -8.72 -6.26 12.84
CA ALA A 174 -8.77 -5.03 13.62
C ALA A 174 -8.33 -5.24 15.07
N LYS A 175 -8.59 -6.42 15.65
CA LYS A 175 -8.14 -6.78 17.01
C LYS A 175 -6.63 -6.97 17.14
N THR A 176 -5.91 -7.11 16.04
CA THR A 176 -4.44 -7.19 16.05
C THR A 176 -3.77 -5.83 15.81
N VAL A 177 -4.54 -4.81 15.42
CA VAL A 177 -4.04 -3.45 15.19
C VAL A 177 -3.85 -2.75 16.53
N ASP A 178 -2.60 -2.43 16.87
CA ASP A 178 -2.27 -1.65 18.07
C ASP A 178 -2.01 -0.20 17.68
N THR A 179 -3.03 0.64 17.80
CA THR A 179 -2.98 2.07 17.44
C THR A 179 -1.93 2.84 18.24
N ARG A 180 -1.51 2.36 19.41
CA ARG A 180 -0.49 3.00 20.27
C ARG A 180 0.91 2.97 19.66
N ARG A 181 1.13 2.11 18.67
CA ARG A 181 2.41 1.97 17.96
C ARG A 181 2.58 2.94 16.79
N MET A 182 1.58 3.77 16.54
CA MET A 182 1.60 4.81 15.52
C MET A 182 2.34 6.03 16.04
#